data_AF-A0A7S3DZI1-F1
#
_entry.id   AF-A0A7S3DZI1-F1
#
_cell.length_a   1.000
_cell.length_b   1.000
_cell.length_c   1.000
_cell.angle_alpha   90.00
_cell.angle_beta   90.00
_cell.angle_gamma   90.00
#
_symmetry.space_group_name_H-M   'P 1'
#
loop_
_entity.id
_entity.type
_entity.pdbx_description
1 polymer ?
#
loop_
_entity_poly.entity_id
_entity_poly.type
_entity_poly.pdbx_seq_one_letter_code
_entity_poly.pdbx_strand_id
1 'polypeptide(L)'
;NEDQHLLRWHFANLEYGCSARMDQISLEHWNQDEEFGGFGGEHCMVPQGYSRVLESLAKGLEVKLGAAVTHIDYASDDRVEVRCGDGSTMVADSVVVTVPLGCLKRQKIAFEPPLP
;
A
#
# COMPACT_ATOMS: atom_id res chain seq x y z
N ASN A 1 -36.56 4.71 14.63
CA ASN A 1 -36.48 6.03 15.28
C ASN A 1 -35.42 6.84 14.54
N GLU A 2 -35.65 8.12 14.27
CA GLU A 2 -34.76 9.03 13.52
C GLU A 2 -33.33 9.04 14.10
N ASP A 3 -33.19 9.07 15.43
CA ASP A 3 -31.90 9.05 16.13
C ASP A 3 -31.04 7.83 15.77
N GLN A 4 -31.68 6.67 15.59
CA GLN A 4 -30.96 5.44 15.24
C GLN A 4 -30.40 5.48 13.82
N HIS A 5 -31.06 6.19 12.90
CA HIS A 5 -30.56 6.35 11.53
C HIS A 5 -29.37 7.31 11.48
N LEU A 6 -29.43 8.40 12.24
CA LEU A 6 -28.31 9.35 12.37
C LEU A 6 -27.08 8.67 12.97
N LEU A 7 -27.25 7.90 14.06
CA LEU A 7 -26.13 7.15 14.65
C LEU A 7 -25.50 6.15 13.66
N ARG A 8 -26.33 5.43 12.90
CA ARG A 8 -25.83 4.49 11.88
C ARG A 8 -25.06 5.19 10.77
N TRP A 9 -25.44 6.41 10.39
CA TRP A 9 -24.68 7.19 9.43
C TRP A 9 -23.28 7.51 9.95
N HIS A 10 -23.14 7.90 11.23
CA HIS A 10 -21.83 8.14 11.84
C HIS A 10 -20.97 6.88 11.91
N PHE A 11 -21.57 5.72 12.21
CA PHE A 11 -20.86 4.44 12.12
C PHE A 11 -20.37 4.15 10.70
N ALA A 12 -21.22 4.34 9.69
CA ALA A 12 -20.82 4.16 8.30
C ALA A 12 -19.70 5.14 7.88
N ASN A 13 -19.73 6.37 8.39
CA ASN A 13 -18.67 7.36 8.12
C ASN A 13 -17.33 6.97 8.78
N LEU A 14 -17.37 6.35 9.96
CA LEU A 14 -16.18 5.78 10.60
C LEU A 14 -15.65 4.57 9.81
N GLU A 15 -16.52 3.66 9.38
CA GLU A 15 -16.15 2.52 8.53
C GLU A 15 -15.54 2.98 7.20
N TYR A 16 -16.04 4.10 6.63
CA TYR A 16 -15.43 4.75 5.46
C TYR A 16 -14.00 5.23 5.75
N GLY A 17 -13.78 5.93 6.87
CA GLY A 17 -12.46 6.42 7.27
C GLY A 17 -11.44 5.30 7.47
N CYS A 18 -11.86 4.19 8.07
CA CYS A 18 -10.99 3.03 8.31
C CYS A 18 -10.95 2.03 7.13
N SER A 19 -11.80 2.21 6.11
CA SER A 19 -11.97 1.28 4.99
C SER A 19 -12.22 -0.18 5.43
N ALA A 20 -12.88 -0.36 6.56
CA ALA A 20 -13.16 -1.67 7.17
C ALA A 20 -14.41 -1.59 8.05
N ARG A 21 -15.01 -2.73 8.35
CA ARG A 21 -16.12 -2.80 9.30
C ARG A 21 -15.62 -2.53 10.72
N MET A 22 -16.49 -1.97 11.56
CA MET A 22 -16.14 -1.69 12.97
C MET A 22 -15.63 -2.92 13.74
N ASP A 23 -16.15 -4.11 13.45
CA ASP A 23 -15.72 -5.37 14.08
C ASP A 23 -14.39 -5.93 13.54
N GLN A 24 -13.77 -5.25 12.58
CA GLN A 24 -12.47 -5.61 11.99
C GLN A 24 -11.37 -4.59 12.30
N ILE A 25 -11.68 -3.57 13.09
CA ILE A 25 -10.77 -2.49 13.45
C ILE A 25 -10.44 -2.64 14.95
N SER A 26 -9.18 -2.36 15.32
CA SER A 26 -8.74 -2.43 16.72
C SER A 26 -9.45 -1.37 17.57
N LEU A 27 -10.03 -1.77 18.71
CA LEU A 27 -10.64 -0.80 19.65
C LEU A 27 -9.61 0.20 20.20
N GLU A 28 -8.40 -0.27 20.48
CA GLU A 28 -7.35 0.53 21.15
C GLU A 28 -6.55 1.40 20.17
N HIS A 29 -6.40 0.95 18.93
CA HIS A 29 -5.41 1.49 18.00
C HIS A 29 -5.99 2.03 16.68
N TRP A 30 -7.31 2.17 16.57
CA TRP A 30 -7.95 2.63 15.32
C TRP A 30 -7.49 4.03 14.88
N ASN A 31 -7.09 4.87 15.83
CA ASN A 31 -6.65 6.25 15.66
C ASN A 31 -5.23 6.50 16.21
N GLN A 32 -4.38 5.47 16.25
CA GLN A 32 -3.03 5.58 16.81
C GLN A 32 -2.14 6.63 16.11
N ASP A 33 -2.47 7.00 14.87
CA ASP A 33 -1.77 8.03 14.11
C ASP A 33 -2.07 9.46 14.59
N GLU A 34 -3.16 9.67 15.34
CA GLU A 34 -3.51 10.99 15.91
C GLU A 34 -2.45 11.53 16.87
N GLU A 35 -1.67 10.65 17.53
CA GLU A 35 -0.58 11.05 18.43
C GLU A 35 0.48 11.90 17.71
N PHE A 36 0.72 11.64 16.42
CA PHE A 36 1.73 12.34 15.63
C PHE A 36 1.23 13.65 15.02
N GLY A 37 -0.07 13.94 15.18
CA GLY A 37 -0.73 15.09 14.57
C GLY A 37 -1.03 14.89 13.08
N GLY A 38 -2.26 15.22 12.69
CA GLY A 38 -2.65 15.25 11.27
C GLY A 38 -2.05 16.44 10.52
N PHE A 39 -2.19 16.45 9.20
CA PHE A 39 -1.89 17.62 8.39
C PHE A 39 -2.94 18.72 8.65
N GLY A 40 -2.50 19.89 9.09
CA GLY A 40 -3.37 21.06 9.21
C GLY A 40 -3.77 21.63 7.84
N GLY A 41 -4.77 22.54 7.85
CA GLY A 41 -5.26 23.21 6.65
C GLY A 41 -6.54 22.58 6.08
N GLU A 42 -6.93 23.02 4.89
CA GLU A 42 -8.17 22.56 4.24
C GLU A 42 -8.00 21.18 3.58
N HIS A 43 -9.03 20.34 3.71
CA HIS A 43 -9.16 19.14 2.90
C HIS A 43 -9.67 19.54 1.52
N CYS A 44 -8.89 19.30 0.47
CA CYS A 44 -9.21 19.73 -0.88
C CYS A 44 -9.26 18.56 -1.87
N MET A 45 -10.08 18.74 -2.90
CA MET A 45 -10.08 17.85 -4.05
C MET A 45 -8.95 18.24 -5.00
N VAL A 46 -8.22 17.27 -5.54
CA VAL A 46 -7.24 17.49 -6.62
C VAL A 46 -8.01 17.47 -7.94
N PRO A 47 -8.37 18.62 -8.55
CA PRO A 47 -9.41 18.62 -9.59
C PRO A 47 -8.97 17.94 -10.88
N GLN A 48 -7.65 17.85 -11.13
CA GLN A 48 -7.08 17.15 -12.28
C GLN A 48 -6.66 15.70 -11.97
N GLY A 49 -6.95 15.21 -10.76
CA GLY A 49 -6.58 13.88 -10.28
C GLY A 49 -5.11 13.75 -9.87
N TYR A 50 -4.81 12.76 -9.02
CA TYR A 50 -3.45 12.48 -8.55
C TYR A 50 -2.52 11.93 -9.63
N SER A 51 -3.04 11.47 -10.79
CA SER A 51 -2.21 10.88 -11.85
C SER A 51 -1.15 11.84 -12.38
N ARG A 52 -1.44 13.15 -12.46
CA ARG A 52 -0.47 14.15 -12.91
C ARG A 52 0.78 14.23 -12.02
N VAL A 53 0.60 14.02 -10.73
CA VAL A 53 1.73 13.99 -9.78
C VAL A 53 2.60 12.77 -10.08
N LEU A 54 1.98 11.59 -10.24
CA LEU A 54 2.67 10.35 -10.55
C LEU A 54 3.39 10.40 -11.91
N GLU A 55 2.72 10.89 -12.94
CA GLU A 55 3.30 11.09 -14.28
C GLU A 55 4.52 12.01 -14.23
N SER A 56 4.47 13.07 -13.41
CA SER A 56 5.61 13.98 -13.25
C SER A 56 6.77 13.32 -12.51
N LEU A 57 6.50 12.55 -11.47
CA LEU A 57 7.52 11.83 -10.70
C LEU A 57 8.18 10.70 -11.51
N ALA A 58 7.43 10.08 -12.43
CA ALA A 58 7.95 9.00 -13.27
C ALA A 58 8.87 9.48 -14.42
N LYS A 59 8.93 10.78 -14.70
CA LYS A 59 9.73 11.31 -15.82
C LYS A 59 11.21 11.01 -15.62
N GLY A 60 11.82 10.40 -16.64
CA GLY A 60 13.25 10.06 -16.63
C GLY A 60 13.59 8.80 -15.83
N LEU A 61 12.61 8.12 -15.24
CA LEU A 61 12.81 6.84 -14.57
C LEU A 61 12.59 5.67 -15.55
N GLU A 62 13.38 4.61 -15.40
CA GLU A 62 13.12 3.35 -16.08
C GLU A 62 12.01 2.59 -15.34
N VAL A 63 10.80 2.60 -15.90
CA VAL A 63 9.63 1.89 -15.35
C VAL A 63 9.25 0.73 -16.25
N LYS A 64 9.39 -0.50 -15.75
CA LYS A 64 8.99 -1.72 -16.47
C LYS A 64 7.56 -2.10 -16.12
N LEU A 65 6.64 -1.83 -17.04
CA LEU A 65 5.26 -2.28 -16.95
C LEU A 65 5.12 -3.71 -17.49
N GLY A 66 4.08 -4.44 -17.06
CA GLY A 66 3.87 -5.85 -17.46
C GLY A 66 4.81 -6.85 -16.77
N ALA A 67 5.81 -6.38 -16.03
CA ALA A 67 6.78 -7.19 -15.29
C ALA A 67 6.33 -7.41 -13.84
N ALA A 68 5.27 -8.19 -13.65
CA ALA A 68 4.80 -8.53 -12.29
C ALA A 68 5.82 -9.43 -11.59
N VAL A 69 6.46 -8.93 -10.53
CA VAL A 69 7.41 -9.71 -9.72
C VAL A 69 6.70 -10.89 -9.04
N THR A 70 7.30 -12.07 -9.11
CA THR A 70 6.79 -13.31 -8.50
C THR A 70 7.76 -13.93 -7.50
N HIS A 71 9.05 -13.58 -7.57
CA HIS A 71 10.06 -14.11 -6.67
C HIS A 71 11.18 -13.09 -6.44
N ILE A 72 11.66 -13.00 -5.20
CA ILE A 72 12.78 -12.15 -4.78
C ILE A 72 13.73 -13.02 -3.97
N ASP A 73 14.92 -13.26 -4.50
CA ASP A 73 16.01 -13.98 -3.84
C ASP A 73 17.06 -12.96 -3.37
N TYR A 74 17.22 -12.88 -2.06
CA TYR A 74 18.18 -12.05 -1.34
C TYR A 74 18.99 -12.91 -0.35
N ALA A 75 19.16 -14.21 -0.63
CA ALA A 75 19.96 -15.11 0.19
C ALA A 75 21.48 -14.86 0.04
N SER A 76 21.90 -14.26 -1.07
CA SER A 76 23.30 -13.84 -1.28
C SER A 76 23.55 -12.47 -0.66
N ASP A 77 24.71 -12.32 -0.02
CA ASP A 77 25.14 -11.04 0.57
C ASP A 77 25.49 -9.97 -0.49
N ASP A 78 25.74 -10.37 -1.74
CA ASP A 78 26.27 -9.46 -2.77
C ASP A 78 25.18 -8.83 -3.64
N ARG A 79 24.12 -9.58 -3.99
CA ARG A 79 23.09 -9.15 -4.94
C ARG A 79 21.74 -9.80 -4.68
N VAL A 80 20.69 -9.06 -5.03
CA VAL A 80 19.30 -9.52 -5.05
C VAL A 80 18.91 -9.89 -6.47
N GLU A 81 18.33 -11.07 -6.65
CA GLU A 81 17.71 -11.51 -7.90
C GLU A 81 16.18 -11.39 -7.82
N VAL A 82 15.59 -10.68 -8.79
CA VAL A 82 14.15 -10.47 -8.89
C VAL A 82 13.64 -11.15 -10.15
N ARG A 83 12.74 -12.11 -10.00
CA ARG A 83 12.11 -12.84 -11.12
C ARG A 83 10.68 -12.38 -11.30
N CYS A 84 10.30 -12.13 -12.54
CA CYS A 84 8.98 -11.68 -12.94
C CYS A 84 8.20 -12.81 -13.63
N GLY A 85 6.87 -12.75 -13.55
CA GLY A 85 5.97 -13.75 -14.14
C GLY A 85 6.00 -13.80 -15.68
N ASP A 86 6.59 -12.80 -16.33
CA ASP A 86 6.85 -12.80 -17.77
C ASP A 86 8.13 -13.56 -18.16
N GLY A 87 8.82 -14.15 -17.17
CA GLY A 87 10.08 -14.88 -17.34
C GLY A 87 11.34 -14.00 -17.31
N SER A 88 11.20 -12.69 -17.14
CA SER A 88 12.34 -11.79 -17.01
C SER A 88 12.97 -11.87 -15.61
N THR A 89 14.28 -11.64 -15.56
CA THR A 89 15.07 -11.59 -14.33
C THR A 89 15.85 -10.29 -14.28
N MET A 90 15.87 -9.65 -13.12
CA MET A 90 16.63 -8.43 -12.82
C MET A 90 17.56 -8.71 -11.64
N VAL A 91 18.77 -8.14 -11.68
CA VAL A 91 19.75 -8.28 -10.59
C VAL A 91 20.18 -6.88 -10.16
N ALA A 92 20.18 -6.63 -8.84
CA ALA A 92 20.57 -5.36 -8.26
C ALA A 92 21.26 -5.56 -6.91
N ASP A 93 21.99 -4.55 -6.44
CA ASP A 93 22.64 -4.58 -5.12
C ASP A 93 21.61 -4.44 -3.98
N SER A 94 20.40 -3.96 -4.28
CA SER A 94 19.32 -3.76 -3.29
C SER A 94 17.94 -3.76 -3.95
N VAL A 95 16.91 -4.09 -3.16
CA VAL A 95 15.51 -4.03 -3.57
C VAL A 95 14.68 -3.26 -2.55
N VAL A 96 13.75 -2.42 -3.03
CA VAL A 96 12.75 -1.76 -2.20
C VAL A 96 11.37 -2.26 -2.63
N VAL A 97 10.64 -2.87 -1.70
CA VAL A 97 9.33 -3.47 -1.97
C VAL A 97 8.22 -2.52 -1.50
N THR A 98 7.46 -1.98 -2.46
CA THR A 98 6.36 -1.04 -2.19
C THR A 98 5.01 -1.59 -2.66
N VAL A 99 4.85 -2.92 -2.67
CA VAL A 99 3.60 -3.55 -3.10
C VAL A 99 2.48 -3.33 -2.07
N PRO A 100 1.20 -3.32 -2.49
CA PRO A 100 0.08 -3.23 -1.55
C PRO A 100 0.13 -4.33 -0.49
N LEU A 101 -0.27 -4.01 0.75
CA LEU A 101 -0.33 -4.98 1.87
C LEU A 101 -1.12 -6.26 1.50
N GLY A 102 -2.18 -6.13 0.69
CA GLY A 102 -2.96 -7.27 0.21
C GLY A 102 -2.16 -8.25 -0.66
N CYS A 103 -1.12 -7.81 -1.37
CA CYS A 103 -0.22 -8.67 -2.14
C CYS A 103 0.64 -9.53 -1.22
N LEU A 104 1.17 -8.92 -0.14
CA LEU A 104 1.97 -9.62 0.88
C LEU A 104 1.11 -10.65 1.64
N LYS A 105 -0.08 -10.26 2.10
CA LYS A 105 -1.03 -11.16 2.78
C LYS A 105 -1.46 -12.35 1.93
N ARG A 106 -1.49 -12.20 0.59
CA ARG A 106 -1.80 -13.27 -0.37
C ARG A 106 -0.58 -14.05 -0.84
N GLN A 107 0.62 -13.74 -0.32
CA GLN A 107 1.88 -14.41 -0.66
C GLN A 107 2.10 -14.51 -2.18
N LYS A 108 1.80 -13.44 -2.92
CA LYS A 108 1.93 -13.40 -4.39
C LYS A 108 3.38 -13.32 -4.86
N ILE A 109 4.29 -12.97 -3.96
CA ILE A 109 5.73 -12.89 -4.19
C ILE A 109 6.37 -13.87 -3.22
N ALA A 110 7.17 -14.80 -3.74
CA ALA A 110 8.01 -15.67 -2.94
C ALA A 110 9.28 -14.92 -2.53
N PHE A 111 9.56 -14.87 -1.24
CA PHE A 111 10.78 -14.29 -0.68
C PHE A 111 11.73 -15.43 -0.30
N GLU A 112 12.98 -15.36 -0.75
CA GLU A 112 14.04 -16.32 -0.43
C GLU A 112 15.28 -15.58 0.11
N PRO A 113 15.66 -15.75 1.39
CA PRO A 113 14.94 -16.48 2.43
C PRO A 113 13.54 -15.89 2.70
N PRO A 114 12.63 -16.59 3.42
CA PRO A 114 11.33 -16.03 3.76
C PRO A 114 11.43 -14.74 4.59
N LEU A 115 10.39 -13.90 4.51
CA LEU A 115 10.24 -12.76 5.42
C LEU A 115 10.16 -13.26 6.89
N PRO A 116 10.72 -12.51 7.86
CA PRO A 116 10.65 -12.84 9.28
C PRO A 116 9.23 -12.97 9.85
#